data_AF-A0A946SKL0-F1
#
_entry.id   AF-A0A946SKL0-F1
#
_cell.length_a   1.000
_cell.length_b   1.000
_cell.length_c   1.000
_cell.angle_alpha   90.00
_cell.angle_beta   90.00
_cell.angle_gamma   90.00
#
_symmetry.space_group_name_H-M   'P 1'
#
loop_
_entity.id
_entity.type
_entity.pdbx_description
1 polymer ?
#
loop_
_entity_poly.entity_id
_entity_poly.type
_entity_poly.pdbx_seq_one_letter_code
_entity_poly.pdbx_strand_id
1 'polypeptide(L)'
;MQIHCKSCGSEVAADGINIEKMVAKCSACNAVFGFADQAEAGANGARERPPVLTPRNTRVEREGADLTITFRWFRLAYLPMVALSIAWTVGVRRLYQAALSPGVSLEGRLLVLLVAVASICAVYVAVAGLLNSARLTANGYALTLRHGPLPAPGGRTIPTSDIEQLFCTRRVSWIASRVGATTYCVHVTRKDGVTLKLLSGLSDSDQALFIEQEIEKRLGIEDRRVRGELHV
;
A
#
# COMPACT_ATOMS: atom_id res chain seq x y z
N MET A 1 -32.65 -0.52 -6.67
CA MET A 1 -31.86 0.23 -5.69
C MET A 1 -32.79 0.67 -4.57
N GLN A 2 -32.51 0.31 -3.32
CA GLN A 2 -33.29 0.73 -2.15
C GLN A 2 -32.48 1.76 -1.35
N ILE A 3 -33.11 2.86 -0.95
CA ILE A 3 -32.46 3.93 -0.17
C ILE A 3 -32.82 3.75 1.29
N HIS A 4 -31.82 3.66 2.16
CA HIS A 4 -32.03 3.52 3.61
C HIS A 4 -31.78 4.85 4.31
N CYS A 5 -32.64 5.16 5.28
CA CYS A 5 -32.52 6.35 6.10
C CYS A 5 -31.28 6.27 7.00
N LYS A 6 -30.40 7.28 6.92
CA LYS A 6 -29.19 7.37 7.78
C LYS A 6 -29.50 7.55 9.27
N SER A 7 -30.71 7.97 9.63
CA SER A 7 -31.10 8.25 11.03
C SER A 7 -31.81 7.08 11.72
N CYS A 8 -32.66 6.33 11.01
CA CYS A 8 -33.44 5.24 11.61
C CYS A 8 -33.33 3.89 10.88
N GLY A 9 -32.59 3.81 9.77
CA GLY A 9 -32.37 2.57 9.01
C GLY A 9 -33.55 2.09 8.17
N SER A 10 -34.75 2.67 8.33
CA SER A 10 -35.92 2.30 7.52
C SER A 10 -35.70 2.57 6.03
N GLU A 11 -36.31 1.73 5.19
CA GLU A 11 -36.36 1.92 3.75
C GLU A 11 -37.22 3.15 3.42
N VAL A 12 -36.69 4.04 2.59
CA VAL A 12 -37.39 5.25 2.15
C VAL A 12 -38.18 4.92 0.88
N ALA A 13 -39.49 5.10 0.94
CA ALA A 13 -40.38 4.90 -0.18
C ALA A 13 -40.10 5.91 -1.32
N ALA A 14 -40.47 5.52 -2.55
CA ALA A 14 -40.14 6.25 -3.77
C ALA A 14 -40.72 7.68 -3.83
N ASP A 15 -41.84 7.91 -3.16
CA ASP A 15 -42.49 9.21 -2.99
C ASP A 15 -41.68 10.18 -2.13
N GLY A 16 -40.86 9.67 -1.21
CA GLY A 16 -39.95 10.44 -0.37
C GLY A 16 -38.64 10.83 -1.06
N ILE A 17 -38.43 10.47 -2.32
CA ILE A 17 -37.14 10.62 -3.02
C ILE A 17 -37.26 11.72 -4.09
N ASN A 18 -36.44 12.78 -3.96
CA ASN A 18 -36.29 13.77 -5.01
C ASN A 18 -34.97 13.53 -5.77
N ILE A 19 -35.07 12.94 -6.96
CA ILE A 19 -33.93 12.56 -7.80
C ILE A 19 -33.20 13.80 -8.34
N GLU A 20 -33.93 14.85 -8.71
CA GLU A 20 -33.32 16.09 -9.26
C GLU A 20 -32.41 16.79 -8.25
N LYS A 21 -32.79 16.76 -6.97
CA LYS A 21 -32.04 17.40 -5.89
C LYS A 21 -31.13 16.43 -5.13
N MET A 22 -31.21 15.13 -5.40
CA MET A 22 -30.49 14.06 -4.69
C MET A 22 -30.74 14.05 -3.17
N VAL A 23 -31.98 14.38 -2.76
CA VAL A 23 -32.41 14.45 -1.35
C VAL A 23 -33.61 13.57 -1.10
N ALA A 24 -33.59 12.81 -0.01
CA ALA A 24 -34.67 11.93 0.41
C ALA A 24 -35.22 12.36 1.77
N LYS A 25 -36.53 12.18 1.96
CA LYS A 25 -37.23 12.37 3.23
C LYS A 25 -37.76 11.02 3.71
N CYS A 26 -37.35 10.61 4.90
CA CYS A 26 -37.86 9.39 5.52
C CYS A 26 -39.27 9.61 6.10
N SER A 27 -40.23 8.75 5.76
CA SER A 27 -41.59 8.78 6.32
C SER A 27 -41.67 8.32 7.77
N ALA A 28 -40.74 7.45 8.21
CA ALA A 28 -40.74 6.90 9.57
C ALA A 28 -40.19 7.86 10.64
N CYS A 29 -39.12 8.61 10.31
CA CYS A 29 -38.47 9.53 11.27
C CYS A 29 -38.43 10.99 10.83
N ASN A 30 -38.98 11.33 9.66
CA ASN A 30 -38.98 12.68 9.08
C ASN A 30 -37.59 13.29 8.81
N ALA A 31 -36.51 12.51 8.91
CA ALA A 31 -35.18 12.99 8.55
C ALA A 31 -35.07 13.28 7.04
N VAL A 32 -34.49 14.43 6.70
CA VAL A 32 -34.15 14.84 5.34
C VAL A 32 -32.65 14.73 5.15
N PHE A 33 -32.20 13.95 4.16
CA PHE A 33 -30.79 13.67 3.96
C PHE A 33 -30.45 13.54 2.48
N GLY A 34 -29.21 13.88 2.12
CA GLY A 34 -28.68 13.63 0.79
C GLY A 34 -28.33 12.15 0.60
N PHE A 35 -28.72 11.59 -0.55
CA PHE A 35 -28.49 10.18 -0.90
C PHE A 35 -27.56 10.00 -2.11
N ALA A 36 -26.89 11.05 -2.58
CA ALA A 36 -25.99 10.98 -3.73
C ALA A 36 -24.95 9.84 -3.60
N ASP A 37 -24.35 9.68 -2.42
CA ASP A 37 -23.39 8.59 -2.15
C ASP A 37 -24.02 7.19 -2.31
N GLN A 38 -25.29 7.02 -1.92
CA GLN A 38 -26.01 5.75 -2.05
C GLN A 38 -26.46 5.49 -3.50
N ALA A 39 -26.75 6.55 -4.26
CA ALA A 39 -27.05 6.46 -5.69
C ALA A 39 -25.81 6.09 -6.51
N GLU A 40 -24.65 6.64 -6.16
CA GLU A 40 -23.38 6.27 -6.78
C GLU A 40 -22.93 4.85 -6.39
N ALA A 41 -23.17 4.44 -5.14
CA ALA A 41 -22.87 3.08 -4.67
C ALA A 41 -23.82 2.03 -5.29
N GLY A 42 -25.11 2.33 -5.42
CA GLY A 42 -26.12 1.42 -5.96
C GLY A 42 -26.14 1.32 -7.50
N ALA A 43 -25.57 2.29 -8.21
CA ALA A 43 -25.46 2.26 -9.68
C ALA A 43 -24.21 1.53 -10.20
N ASN A 44 -23.20 1.28 -9.35
CA ASN A 44 -21.99 0.55 -9.73
C ASN A 44 -22.09 -0.93 -9.31
N GLY A 45 -22.89 -1.71 -10.04
CA GLY A 45 -22.62 -3.15 -10.13
C GLY A 45 -21.21 -3.39 -10.68
N ALA A 46 -20.56 -4.49 -10.25
CA ALA A 46 -19.21 -4.93 -10.64
C ALA A 46 -18.61 -4.19 -11.85
N ARG A 47 -17.68 -3.27 -11.59
CA ARG A 47 -17.11 -2.40 -12.63
C ARG A 47 -16.16 -3.21 -13.51
N GLU A 48 -16.48 -3.38 -14.79
CA GLU A 48 -15.49 -3.84 -15.77
C GLU A 48 -14.49 -2.70 -16.05
N ARG A 49 -13.31 -2.77 -15.42
CA ARG A 49 -12.19 -1.86 -15.74
C ARG A 49 -11.43 -2.38 -16.97
N PRO A 50 -10.91 -1.48 -17.84
CA PRO A 50 -10.02 -1.91 -18.91
C PRO A 50 -8.80 -2.62 -18.31
N PRO A 51 -8.31 -3.71 -18.96
CA PRO A 51 -7.16 -4.45 -18.46
C PRO A 51 -5.93 -3.56 -18.48
N VAL A 52 -5.26 -3.43 -17.33
CA VAL A 52 -3.98 -2.74 -17.22
C VAL A 52 -2.89 -3.61 -17.84
N LEU A 53 -2.05 -3.02 -18.69
CA LEU A 53 -0.92 -3.73 -19.30
C LEU A 53 0.09 -4.15 -18.23
N THR A 54 0.77 -5.28 -18.43
CA THR A 54 1.79 -5.74 -17.47
C THR A 54 2.88 -4.67 -17.32
N PRO A 55 3.06 -4.13 -16.10
CA PRO A 55 3.96 -3.00 -15.90
C PRO A 55 5.42 -3.45 -15.95
N ARG A 56 6.32 -2.49 -16.16
CA ARG A 56 7.77 -2.74 -16.22
C ARG A 56 8.27 -3.31 -14.88
N ASN A 57 9.25 -4.20 -14.96
CA ASN A 57 9.88 -4.88 -13.81
C ASN A 57 8.94 -5.74 -12.96
N THR A 58 7.79 -6.14 -13.52
CA THR A 58 6.86 -7.09 -12.91
C THR A 58 6.97 -8.44 -13.61
N ARG A 59 7.20 -9.50 -12.83
CA ARG A 59 7.15 -10.89 -13.31
C ARG A 59 5.88 -11.53 -12.79
N VAL A 60 5.10 -12.11 -13.69
CA VAL A 60 3.84 -12.78 -13.36
C VAL A 60 3.98 -14.25 -13.74
N GLU A 61 3.78 -15.12 -12.75
CA GLU A 61 3.81 -16.58 -12.89
C GLU A 61 2.43 -17.09 -12.49
N ARG A 62 1.79 -17.86 -13.39
CA ARG A 62 0.48 -18.50 -13.15
C ARG A 62 0.70 -20.00 -13.20
N GLU A 63 0.74 -20.64 -12.04
CA GLU A 63 0.93 -22.08 -11.91
C GLU A 63 -0.34 -22.70 -11.35
N GLY A 64 -1.20 -23.23 -12.22
CA GLY A 64 -2.46 -23.84 -11.82
C GLY A 64 -3.34 -22.90 -11.00
N ALA A 65 -3.43 -23.15 -9.70
CA ALA A 65 -4.20 -22.35 -8.76
C ALA A 65 -3.41 -21.20 -8.09
N ASP A 66 -2.12 -21.08 -8.35
CA ASP A 66 -1.29 -20.06 -7.70
C ASP A 66 -0.97 -18.94 -8.69
N LEU A 67 -1.26 -17.70 -8.30
CA LEU A 67 -0.80 -16.49 -8.97
C LEU A 67 0.37 -15.92 -8.16
N THR A 68 1.54 -15.83 -8.76
CA THR A 68 2.71 -15.18 -8.16
C THR A 68 3.11 -13.95 -8.95
N ILE A 69 3.08 -12.78 -8.31
CA ILE A 69 3.53 -11.51 -8.86
C ILE A 69 4.80 -11.09 -8.11
N THR A 70 5.91 -10.92 -8.82
CA THR A 70 7.19 -10.49 -8.25
C THR A 70 7.61 -9.14 -8.80
N PHE A 71 8.02 -8.23 -7.93
CA PHE A 71 8.52 -6.91 -8.28
C PHE A 71 9.78 -6.57 -7.47
N ARG A 72 10.75 -5.93 -8.14
CA ARG A 72 12.03 -5.56 -7.53
C ARG A 72 11.91 -4.24 -6.78
N TRP A 73 12.56 -4.14 -5.62
CA TRP A 73 12.66 -2.87 -4.88
C TRP A 73 13.62 -1.90 -5.56
N PHE A 74 14.52 -2.44 -6.41
CA PHE A 74 15.58 -1.69 -7.05
C PHE A 74 15.06 -0.42 -7.72
N ARG A 75 15.65 0.69 -7.30
CA ARG A 75 15.49 2.03 -7.86
C ARG A 75 16.87 2.60 -8.09
N LEU A 76 17.04 3.33 -9.20
CA LEU A 76 18.32 3.94 -9.55
C LEU A 76 18.81 4.91 -8.46
N ALA A 77 17.89 5.50 -7.69
CA ALA A 77 18.17 6.35 -6.54
C ALA A 77 18.95 5.65 -5.40
N TYR A 78 18.96 4.31 -5.33
CA TYR A 78 19.76 3.59 -4.33
C TYR A 78 21.26 3.60 -4.65
N LEU A 79 21.67 3.80 -5.91
CA LEU A 79 23.09 3.83 -6.30
C LEU A 79 23.88 4.95 -5.59
N PRO A 80 23.47 6.24 -5.66
CA PRO A 80 24.17 7.28 -4.89
C PRO A 80 24.06 7.06 -3.38
N MET A 81 22.99 6.46 -2.88
CA MET A 81 22.83 6.14 -1.44
C MET A 81 23.85 5.09 -0.98
N VAL A 82 24.13 4.07 -1.80
CA VAL A 82 25.19 3.08 -1.54
C VAL A 82 26.56 3.76 -1.52
N ALA A 83 26.86 4.59 -2.53
CA ALA A 83 28.14 5.31 -2.61
C ALA A 83 28.36 6.22 -1.38
N LEU A 84 27.33 6.97 -0.99
CA LEU A 84 27.36 7.82 0.21
C LEU A 84 27.53 6.99 1.49
N SER A 85 26.85 5.85 1.60
CA SER A 85 26.96 4.95 2.76
C SER A 85 28.37 4.37 2.90
N ILE A 86 29.02 4.02 1.78
CA ILE A 86 30.42 3.57 1.76
C ILE A 86 31.35 4.71 2.20
N ALA A 87 31.19 5.91 1.67
CA ALA A 87 32.00 7.06 2.08
C ALA A 87 31.82 7.39 3.57
N TRP A 88 30.58 7.36 4.06
CA TRP A 88 30.24 7.60 5.46
C TRP A 88 30.86 6.55 6.40
N THR A 89 30.76 5.27 6.06
CA THR A 89 31.36 4.19 6.87
C THR A 89 32.88 4.29 6.97
N VAL A 90 33.56 4.78 5.92
CA VAL A 90 35.00 5.07 6.00
C VAL A 90 35.31 6.17 7.03
N GLY A 91 34.50 7.24 7.06
CA GLY A 91 34.63 8.31 8.06
C GLY A 91 34.38 7.81 9.48
N VAL A 92 33.32 7.03 9.68
CA VAL A 92 32.99 6.45 11.00
C VAL A 92 34.06 5.47 11.47
N ARG A 93 34.69 4.70 10.57
CA ARG A 93 35.85 3.86 10.90
C ARG A 93 37.01 4.70 11.45
N ARG A 94 37.28 5.89 10.88
CA ARG A 94 38.33 6.79 11.39
C ARG A 94 37.99 7.32 12.78
N LEU A 95 36.73 7.70 13.02
CA LEU A 95 36.26 8.13 14.34
C LEU A 95 36.36 7.01 15.37
N TYR A 96 36.00 5.78 14.98
CA TYR A 96 36.13 4.60 15.83
C TYR A 96 37.59 4.35 16.23
N GLN A 97 38.54 4.45 15.29
CA GLN A 97 39.97 4.33 15.58
C GLN A 97 40.44 5.42 16.56
N ALA A 98 39.99 6.67 16.38
CA ALA A 98 40.31 7.76 17.29
C ALA A 98 39.72 7.54 18.70
N ALA A 99 38.50 6.97 18.79
CA ALA A 99 37.84 6.68 20.07
C ALA A 99 38.56 5.63 20.92
N LEU A 100 39.40 4.79 20.31
CA LEU A 100 40.23 3.80 21.01
C LEU A 100 41.47 4.42 21.66
N SER A 101 41.81 5.68 21.33
CA SER A 101 42.99 6.33 21.87
C SER A 101 42.89 6.57 23.39
N PRO A 102 44.04 6.54 24.11
CA PRO A 102 44.08 6.91 25.52
C PRO A 102 43.67 8.39 25.68
N GLY A 103 42.72 8.67 26.57
CA GLY A 103 42.25 10.03 26.86
C GLY A 103 40.83 10.36 26.36
N VAL A 104 40.20 9.48 25.57
CA VAL A 104 38.80 9.65 25.17
C VAL A 104 37.86 9.18 26.29
N SER A 105 36.93 10.04 26.69
CA SER A 105 35.91 9.75 27.71
C SER A 105 34.99 8.59 27.29
N LEU A 106 34.37 7.93 28.28
CA LEU A 106 33.41 6.85 28.03
C LEU A 106 32.23 7.31 27.15
N GLU A 107 31.73 8.52 27.40
CA GLU A 107 30.64 9.13 26.62
C GLU A 107 31.00 9.27 25.14
N GLY A 108 32.23 9.74 24.85
CA GLY A 108 32.72 9.84 23.47
C GLY A 108 32.78 8.49 22.76
N ARG A 109 33.17 7.42 23.49
CA ARG A 109 33.19 6.05 22.95
C ARG A 109 31.78 5.52 22.66
N LEU A 110 30.83 5.77 23.55
CA LEU A 110 29.43 5.36 23.37
C LEU A 110 28.78 6.08 22.18
N LEU A 111 29.03 7.37 22.01
CA LEU A 111 28.54 8.14 20.86
C LEU A 111 29.07 7.55 19.55
N VAL A 112 30.37 7.26 19.48
CA VAL A 112 30.97 6.68 18.27
C VAL A 112 30.44 5.27 17.99
N LEU A 113 30.18 4.46 19.02
CA LEU A 113 29.53 3.16 18.87
C LEU A 113 28.11 3.29 18.29
N LEU A 114 27.32 4.23 18.79
CA LEU A 114 25.96 4.49 18.29
C LEU A 114 26.00 4.89 16.80
N VAL A 115 26.91 5.80 16.43
CA VAL A 115 27.10 6.23 15.05
C VAL A 115 27.56 5.07 14.16
N ALA A 116 28.41 4.17 14.66
CA ALA A 116 28.82 2.96 13.95
C ALA A 116 27.64 2.01 13.69
N VAL A 117 26.81 1.75 14.69
CA VAL A 117 25.58 0.94 14.54
C VAL A 117 24.64 1.57 13.52
N ALA A 118 24.40 2.88 13.61
CA ALA A 118 23.56 3.60 12.65
C ALA A 118 24.10 3.49 11.20
N SER A 119 25.42 3.47 11.03
CA SER A 119 26.07 3.34 9.73
C SER A 119 25.88 1.94 9.13
N ILE A 120 25.98 0.89 9.96
CA ILE A 120 25.69 -0.49 9.54
C ILE A 120 24.22 -0.61 9.11
N CYS A 121 23.30 -0.03 9.88
CA CYS A 121 21.87 0.00 9.51
C CYS A 121 21.64 0.72 8.17
N ALA A 122 22.30 1.85 7.92
CA ALA A 122 22.17 2.58 6.67
C ALA A 122 22.67 1.76 5.46
N VAL A 123 23.82 1.09 5.60
CA VAL A 123 24.34 0.17 4.56
C VAL A 123 23.36 -0.97 4.33
N TYR A 124 22.82 -1.58 5.40
CA TYR A 124 21.85 -2.66 5.29
C TYR A 124 20.61 -2.22 4.48
N VAL A 125 20.04 -1.07 4.80
CA VAL A 125 18.88 -0.52 4.08
C VAL A 125 19.22 -0.26 2.61
N ALA A 126 20.42 0.23 2.31
CA ALA A 126 20.86 0.48 0.94
C ALA A 126 21.00 -0.81 0.13
N VAL A 127 21.62 -1.84 0.71
CA VAL A 127 21.82 -3.15 0.05
C VAL A 127 20.47 -3.88 -0.09
N ALA A 128 19.61 -3.84 0.93
CA ALA A 128 18.26 -4.38 0.85
C ALA A 128 17.43 -3.69 -0.24
N GLY A 129 17.48 -2.35 -0.35
CA GLY A 129 16.81 -1.62 -1.43
C GLY A 129 17.30 -2.01 -2.83
N LEU A 130 18.57 -2.41 -2.96
CA LEU A 130 19.20 -2.81 -4.22
C LEU A 130 18.81 -4.24 -4.65
N LEU A 131 18.83 -5.17 -3.69
CA LEU A 131 18.74 -6.60 -3.94
C LEU A 131 17.34 -7.17 -3.71
N ASN A 132 16.56 -6.58 -2.79
CA ASN A 132 15.28 -7.16 -2.44
C ASN A 132 14.26 -7.03 -3.57
N SER A 133 13.37 -8.00 -3.53
CA SER A 133 12.16 -8.08 -4.30
C SER A 133 11.04 -8.42 -3.33
N ALA A 134 9.83 -8.05 -3.72
CA ALA A 134 8.63 -8.45 -3.04
C ALA A 134 7.86 -9.39 -3.95
N ARG A 135 7.45 -10.51 -3.36
CA ARG A 135 6.73 -11.59 -4.01
C ARG A 135 5.36 -11.68 -3.36
N LEU A 136 4.34 -11.46 -4.17
CA LEU A 136 2.95 -11.58 -3.79
C LEU A 136 2.38 -12.86 -4.41
N THR A 137 1.95 -13.78 -3.56
CA THR A 137 1.33 -15.04 -3.98
C THR A 137 -0.13 -15.03 -3.56
N ALA A 138 -1.03 -15.13 -4.53
CA ALA A 138 -2.47 -15.20 -4.32
C ALA A 138 -2.97 -16.59 -4.74
N ASN A 139 -3.59 -17.30 -3.80
CA ASN A 139 -4.25 -18.57 -4.06
C ASN A 139 -5.60 -18.65 -3.34
N GLY A 140 -6.32 -19.76 -3.52
CA GLY A 140 -7.66 -19.93 -2.95
C GLY A 140 -7.72 -19.90 -1.42
N TYR A 141 -6.59 -20.04 -0.73
CA TYR A 141 -6.51 -20.13 0.73
C TYR A 141 -5.99 -18.84 1.36
N ALA A 142 -4.95 -18.22 0.78
CA ALA A 142 -4.32 -17.04 1.33
C ALA A 142 -3.70 -16.13 0.26
N LEU A 143 -3.66 -14.85 0.59
CA LEU A 143 -2.83 -13.83 -0.04
C LEU A 143 -1.57 -13.60 0.81
N THR A 144 -0.41 -13.93 0.25
CA THR A 144 0.87 -13.88 0.95
C THR A 144 1.81 -12.89 0.30
N LEU A 145 2.33 -11.94 1.08
CA LEU A 145 3.42 -11.04 0.71
C LEU A 145 4.71 -11.45 1.42
N ARG A 146 5.79 -11.65 0.66
CA ARG A 146 7.13 -11.91 1.19
C ARG A 146 8.15 -10.96 0.58
N HIS A 147 9.21 -10.69 1.35
CA HIS A 147 10.36 -9.91 0.91
C HIS A 147 11.62 -10.76 1.01
N GLY A 148 12.50 -10.65 0.02
CA GLY A 148 13.78 -11.35 -0.01
C GLY A 148 14.65 -10.88 -1.18
N PRO A 149 15.92 -11.29 -1.27
CA PRO A 149 16.54 -12.35 -0.48
C PRO A 149 16.98 -11.93 0.93
N LEU A 150 17.18 -10.64 1.20
CA LEU A 150 17.56 -10.17 2.54
C LEU A 150 16.32 -10.02 3.44
N PRO A 151 16.44 -10.30 4.75
CA PRO A 151 15.34 -10.13 5.69
C PRO A 151 14.79 -8.71 5.68
N ALA A 152 13.53 -8.54 5.31
CA ALA A 152 12.89 -7.24 5.35
C ALA A 152 11.54 -7.33 6.08
N PRO A 153 11.23 -6.35 6.94
CA PRO A 153 9.93 -6.29 7.58
C PRO A 153 8.84 -6.00 6.54
N GLY A 154 7.60 -6.39 6.85
CA GLY A 154 6.44 -6.11 5.99
C GLY A 154 5.85 -7.33 5.29
N GLY A 155 6.46 -8.50 5.41
CA GLY A 155 5.84 -9.76 4.99
C GLY A 155 4.56 -10.05 5.78
N ARG A 156 3.52 -10.51 5.09
CA ARG A 156 2.19 -10.76 5.67
C ARG A 156 1.50 -11.93 4.96
N THR A 157 0.64 -12.63 5.69
CA THR A 157 -0.24 -13.65 5.14
C THR A 157 -1.66 -13.34 5.60
N ILE A 158 -2.58 -13.20 4.65
CA ILE A 158 -4.00 -12.90 4.91
C ILE A 158 -4.83 -14.04 4.33
N PRO A 159 -5.69 -14.71 5.11
CA PRO A 159 -6.61 -15.70 4.57
C PRO A 159 -7.50 -15.09 3.50
N THR A 160 -7.66 -15.76 2.36
CA THR A 160 -8.51 -15.28 1.25
C THR A 160 -9.97 -15.14 1.71
N SER A 161 -10.41 -15.99 2.64
CA SER A 161 -11.72 -15.92 3.28
C SER A 161 -12.00 -14.60 4.00
N ASP A 162 -10.95 -13.91 4.45
CA ASP A 162 -11.06 -12.69 5.26
C ASP A 162 -11.04 -11.44 4.39
N ILE A 163 -10.67 -11.56 3.12
CA ILE A 163 -10.57 -10.44 2.20
C ILE A 163 -11.97 -10.09 1.72
N GLU A 164 -12.38 -8.85 1.97
CA GLU A 164 -13.62 -8.30 1.43
C GLU A 164 -13.35 -7.60 0.11
N GLN A 165 -12.28 -6.80 0.06
CA GLN A 165 -11.98 -5.95 -1.08
C GLN A 165 -10.48 -5.58 -1.13
N LEU A 166 -9.98 -5.30 -2.34
CA LEU A 166 -8.71 -4.60 -2.56
C LEU A 166 -8.96 -3.21 -3.16
N PHE A 167 -8.05 -2.27 -2.91
CA PHE A 167 -8.07 -0.97 -3.58
C PHE A 167 -6.69 -0.31 -3.52
N CYS A 168 -6.38 0.52 -4.51
CA CYS A 168 -5.12 1.26 -4.56
C CYS A 168 -5.29 2.73 -4.17
N THR A 169 -4.28 3.31 -3.52
CA THR A 169 -4.26 4.74 -3.16
C THR A 169 -2.99 5.43 -3.63
N ARG A 170 -3.09 6.73 -3.92
CA ARG A 170 -1.94 7.60 -4.15
C ARG A 170 -1.46 8.19 -2.84
N ARG A 171 -0.16 8.08 -2.56
CA ARG A 171 0.51 8.76 -1.45
C ARG A 171 1.51 9.77 -1.98
N VAL A 172 1.26 11.03 -1.66
CA VAL A 172 2.17 12.14 -1.96
C VAL A 172 3.01 12.44 -0.72
N SER A 173 4.33 12.44 -0.87
CA SER A 173 5.23 12.95 0.18
C SER A 173 5.43 14.45 -0.01
N TRP A 174 5.60 15.19 1.09
CA TRP A 174 5.86 16.62 1.08
C TRP A 174 7.26 16.89 1.62
N ILE A 175 8.03 17.73 0.93
CA ILE A 175 9.36 18.17 1.38
C ILE A 175 9.39 19.69 1.29
N ALA A 176 9.53 20.37 2.44
CA ALA A 176 9.66 21.83 2.54
C ALA A 176 8.69 22.60 1.61
N SER A 177 7.39 22.39 1.82
CA SER A 177 6.28 23.01 1.06
C SER A 177 6.22 22.68 -0.44
N ARG A 178 7.05 21.75 -0.94
CA ARG A 178 6.99 21.23 -2.32
C ARG A 178 6.44 19.81 -2.33
N VAL A 179 5.68 19.50 -3.38
CA VAL A 179 5.28 18.12 -3.70
C VAL A 179 6.56 17.31 -3.93
N GLY A 180 6.80 16.35 -3.06
CA GLY A 180 7.91 15.41 -3.14
C GLY A 180 7.57 14.22 -4.05
N ALA A 181 8.11 13.05 -3.73
CA ALA A 181 7.84 11.84 -4.48
C ALA A 181 6.37 11.39 -4.33
N THR A 182 5.74 11.06 -5.45
CA THR A 182 4.49 10.31 -5.48
C THR A 182 4.80 8.82 -5.40
N THR A 183 4.09 8.11 -4.53
CA THR A 183 4.16 6.65 -4.40
C THR A 183 2.75 6.08 -4.33
N TYR A 184 2.59 4.82 -4.70
CA TYR A 184 1.30 4.15 -4.70
C TYR A 184 1.30 2.99 -3.70
N CYS A 185 0.13 2.73 -3.13
CA CYS A 185 -0.08 1.69 -2.12
C CYS A 185 -1.27 0.82 -2.52
N VAL A 186 -1.17 -0.48 -2.23
CA VAL A 186 -2.28 -1.44 -2.36
C VAL A 186 -2.77 -1.75 -0.96
N HIS A 187 -4.07 -1.61 -0.76
CA HIS A 187 -4.77 -1.86 0.48
C HIS A 187 -5.69 -3.07 0.34
N VAL A 188 -5.92 -3.73 1.47
CA VAL A 188 -6.85 -4.84 1.62
C VAL A 188 -7.81 -4.47 2.74
N THR A 189 -9.10 -4.41 2.42
CA THR A 189 -10.15 -4.33 3.43
C THR A 189 -10.56 -5.75 3.80
N ARG A 190 -10.49 -6.06 5.08
CA ARG A 190 -10.96 -7.33 5.63
C ARG A 190 -12.45 -7.24 5.95
N LYS A 191 -13.12 -8.39 6.00
CA LYS A 191 -14.55 -8.53 6.35
C LYS A 191 -14.92 -8.02 7.75
N ASP A 192 -13.93 -7.84 8.63
CA ASP A 192 -14.09 -7.20 9.94
C ASP A 192 -14.14 -5.66 9.84
N GLY A 193 -14.06 -5.09 8.64
CA GLY A 193 -14.00 -3.65 8.36
C GLY A 193 -12.60 -3.04 8.52
N VAL A 194 -11.58 -3.83 8.89
CA VAL A 194 -10.22 -3.32 9.09
C VAL A 194 -9.50 -3.25 7.75
N THR A 195 -9.05 -2.04 7.39
CA THR A 195 -8.18 -1.84 6.23
C THR A 195 -6.71 -2.01 6.61
N LEU A 196 -6.04 -2.94 5.93
CA LEU A 196 -4.61 -3.19 6.04
C LEU A 196 -3.87 -2.69 4.80
N LYS A 197 -2.67 -2.18 5.01
CA LYS A 197 -1.74 -1.89 3.91
C LYS A 197 -1.04 -3.17 3.51
N LEU A 198 -1.40 -3.72 2.35
CA LEU A 198 -0.76 -4.91 1.79
C LEU A 198 0.62 -4.54 1.29
N LEU A 199 0.69 -3.57 0.38
CA LEU A 199 1.92 -3.18 -0.28
C LEU A 199 2.03 -1.65 -0.37
N SER A 200 3.24 -1.13 -0.28
CA SER A 200 3.47 0.31 -0.40
C SER A 200 4.81 0.63 -1.04
N GLY A 201 4.95 1.88 -1.47
CA GLY A 201 6.18 2.33 -2.13
C GLY A 201 6.27 1.82 -3.56
N LEU A 202 5.14 1.61 -4.24
CA LEU A 202 5.14 1.43 -5.68
C LEU A 202 5.43 2.78 -6.34
N SER A 203 6.30 2.81 -7.35
CA SER A 203 6.65 4.04 -8.07
C SER A 203 5.69 4.39 -9.19
N ASP A 204 4.88 3.42 -9.60
CA ASP A 204 4.03 3.49 -10.78
C ASP A 204 2.58 3.16 -10.38
N SER A 205 1.63 3.94 -10.88
CA SER A 205 0.19 3.69 -10.69
C SER A 205 -0.23 2.39 -11.37
N ASP A 206 0.34 2.12 -12.54
CA ASP A 206 -0.02 0.95 -13.34
C ASP A 206 0.39 -0.33 -12.61
N GLN A 207 1.50 -0.30 -11.87
CA GLN A 207 1.88 -1.39 -10.97
C GLN A 207 0.83 -1.65 -9.89
N ALA A 208 0.31 -0.60 -9.25
CA ALA A 208 -0.69 -0.75 -8.21
C ALA A 208 -2.00 -1.32 -8.77
N LEU A 209 -2.50 -0.71 -9.85
CA LEU A 209 -3.76 -1.09 -10.50
C LEU A 209 -3.68 -2.50 -11.11
N PHE A 210 -2.54 -2.85 -11.71
CA PHE A 210 -2.32 -4.21 -12.21
C PHE A 210 -2.36 -5.25 -11.10
N ILE A 211 -1.74 -4.96 -9.94
CA ILE A 211 -1.76 -5.86 -8.78
C ILE A 211 -3.19 -6.05 -8.26
N GLU A 212 -3.96 -4.97 -8.14
CA GLU A 212 -5.37 -5.01 -7.74
C GLU A 212 -6.18 -5.91 -8.68
N GLN A 213 -6.17 -5.61 -9.99
CA GLN A 213 -6.94 -6.35 -10.99
C GLN A 213 -6.57 -7.84 -11.04
N GLU A 214 -5.28 -8.17 -10.97
CA GLU A 214 -4.84 -9.57 -11.06
C GLU A 214 -5.22 -10.39 -9.83
N ILE A 215 -5.17 -9.80 -8.64
CA ILE A 215 -5.59 -10.48 -7.42
C ILE A 215 -7.10 -10.64 -7.41
N GLU A 216 -7.85 -9.59 -7.74
CA GLU A 216 -9.32 -9.64 -7.79
C GLU A 216 -9.80 -10.69 -8.77
N LYS A 217 -9.24 -10.69 -9.98
CA LYS A 217 -9.52 -11.70 -11.00
C LYS A 217 -9.17 -13.11 -10.53
N ARG A 218 -8.05 -13.29 -9.81
CA ARG A 218 -7.62 -14.60 -9.33
C ARG A 218 -8.51 -15.12 -8.20
N LEU A 219 -8.93 -14.25 -7.29
CA LEU A 219 -9.66 -14.60 -6.07
C LEU A 219 -11.19 -14.49 -6.24
N GLY A 220 -11.67 -13.96 -7.36
CA GLY A 220 -13.10 -13.75 -7.60
C GLY A 220 -13.70 -12.67 -6.70
N ILE A 221 -12.90 -11.67 -6.34
CA ILE A 221 -13.33 -10.54 -5.50
C ILE A 221 -14.01 -9.50 -6.39
N GLU A 222 -15.14 -8.98 -5.92
CA GLU A 222 -15.88 -7.93 -6.62
C GLU A 222 -15.21 -6.57 -6.40
N ASP A 223 -14.93 -5.86 -7.50
CA ASP A 223 -14.43 -4.48 -7.46
C ASP A 223 -15.55 -3.51 -7.06
N ARG A 224 -15.34 -2.75 -5.99
CA ARG A 224 -16.27 -1.73 -5.47
C ARG A 224 -15.54 -0.41 -5.30
N ARG A 225 -16.23 0.70 -5.50
CA ARG A 225 -15.58 2.02 -5.34
C ARG A 225 -15.28 2.35 -3.88
N VAL A 226 -14.03 2.65 -3.58
CA VAL A 226 -13.59 3.22 -2.30
C VAL A 226 -13.22 4.70 -2.48
N ARG A 227 -13.67 5.55 -1.56
CA ARG A 227 -13.38 6.98 -1.60
C ARG A 227 -11.86 7.22 -1.52
N GLY A 228 -11.29 7.88 -2.53
CA GLY A 228 -9.86 8.19 -2.61
C GLY A 228 -9.00 7.08 -3.25
N GLU A 229 -9.65 6.09 -3.87
CA GLU A 229 -8.95 5.09 -4.67
C GLU A 229 -8.38 5.66 -5.98
N LEU A 230 -7.38 4.97 -6.52
CA LEU A 230 -6.86 5.23 -7.85
C LEU A 230 -7.84 4.69 -8.89
N HIS A 231 -8.01 5.45 -9.97
CA HIS A 231 -8.74 4.99 -11.15
C HIS A 231 -7.82 5.04 -12.37
N VAL A 232 -8.05 4.13 -13.32
CA VAL A 232 -7.55 4.24 -14.70
C VAL A 232 -8.29 5.39 -15.38
#